data_AF-A0A6B1BKE7-F1
#
_entry.id   AF-A0A6B1BKE7-F1
#
_cell.length_a   1.000
_cell.length_b   1.000
_cell.length_c   1.000
_cell.angle_alpha   90.00
_cell.angle_beta   90.00
_cell.angle_gamma   90.00
#
_symmetry.space_group_name_H-M   'P 1'
#
loop_
_entity.id
_entity.type
_entity.pdbx_description
1 polymer ?
#
loop_
_entity_poly.entity_id
_entity_poly.type
_entity_poly.pdbx_seq_one_letter_code
_entity_poly.pdbx_strand_id
1 'polypeptide(L)'
;MPEADAKNSWFRSLLEFGDLPIDKRITELMAEELETRPQRIQQAFQAGAKSDFSGKDRQIFDQMWLNQNLNEVNKELTIDFQIELANLAECEEKGIQPGQSLYSLWRNPRLITFYNWFGSKSTQMPNRLTPETERTLLALLWARTRYKNDISVAKKSTWWIAGSENHDLNTKACNL
;
A
#
# COMPACT_ATOMS: atom_id res chain seq x y z
N MET A 1 -1.58 16.81 56.93
CA MET A 1 -1.95 16.11 55.69
C MET A 1 -0.97 16.49 54.59
N PRO A 2 0.06 15.68 54.32
CA PRO A 2 0.97 15.86 53.20
C PRO A 2 0.74 14.73 52.17
N GLU A 3 -0.12 14.97 51.17
CA GLU A 3 -0.42 13.98 50.11
C GLU A 3 -0.61 14.66 48.74
N ALA A 4 0.31 15.56 48.36
CA ALA A 4 0.25 16.22 47.05
C ALA A 4 1.52 16.09 46.18
N ASP A 5 2.64 15.57 46.70
CA ASP A 5 3.93 15.58 45.97
C ASP A 5 4.32 14.27 45.26
N ALA A 6 3.56 13.18 45.45
CA ALA A 6 3.94 11.88 44.88
C ALA A 6 3.61 11.70 43.38
N LYS A 7 2.75 12.55 42.79
CA LYS A 7 2.26 12.35 41.41
C LYS A 7 3.15 12.92 40.30
N ASN A 8 4.17 13.71 40.63
CA ASN A 8 5.13 14.27 39.66
C ASN A 8 6.52 13.62 39.68
N SER A 9 6.72 12.60 40.53
CA SER A 9 8.01 11.90 40.65
C SER A 9 8.34 11.06 39.41
N TRP A 10 7.35 10.40 38.79
CA TRP A 10 7.60 9.58 37.60
C TRP A 10 7.93 10.39 36.33
N PHE A 11 7.38 11.62 36.21
CA PHE A 11 7.71 12.53 35.11
C PHE A 11 9.13 13.12 35.25
N ARG A 12 9.61 13.32 36.49
CA ARG A 12 11.00 13.69 36.75
C ARG A 12 11.96 12.51 36.57
N SER A 13 11.54 11.30 36.93
CA SER A 13 12.29 10.07 36.67
C SER A 13 12.50 9.79 35.18
N LEU A 14 11.59 10.16 34.29
CA LEU A 14 11.79 10.06 32.83
C LEU A 14 12.85 11.04 32.28
N LEU A 15 13.12 12.13 32.99
CA LEU A 15 14.18 13.09 32.66
C LEU A 15 15.51 12.75 33.36
N GLU A 16 15.49 11.87 34.37
CA GLU A 16 16.65 11.42 35.15
C GLU A 16 17.12 9.99 34.80
N PHE A 17 16.48 9.33 33.83
CA PHE A 17 17.09 8.17 33.16
C PHE A 17 18.31 8.68 32.39
N GLY A 18 19.47 8.49 33.01
CA GLY A 18 20.77 8.87 32.48
C GLY A 18 20.96 8.45 31.03
N ASP A 19 21.59 9.35 30.29
CA ASP A 19 22.43 9.06 29.15
C ASP A 19 21.92 7.93 28.25
N LEU A 20 20.70 8.09 27.69
CA LEU A 20 20.60 7.70 26.29
C LEU A 20 21.62 8.60 25.58
N PRO A 21 22.63 8.06 24.88
CA PRO A 21 23.61 8.86 24.17
C PRO A 21 22.91 9.45 22.94
N ILE A 22 22.01 10.40 23.18
CA ILE A 22 21.52 11.33 22.18
C ILE A 22 22.55 12.47 22.20
N ASP A 23 23.81 12.12 21.90
CA ASP A 23 24.91 13.07 21.70
C ASP A 23 24.58 14.03 20.54
N LYS A 24 23.61 13.66 19.71
CA LYS A 24 23.10 14.44 18.60
C LYS A 24 21.86 15.22 18.99
N ARG A 25 21.86 16.52 18.72
CA ARG A 25 20.65 17.36 18.83
C ARG A 25 19.58 16.85 17.87
N ILE A 26 18.29 17.09 18.18
CA ILE A 26 17.17 16.72 17.29
C ILE A 26 17.38 17.24 15.86
N THR A 27 17.93 18.44 15.71
CA THR A 27 18.24 19.04 14.40
C THR A 27 19.29 18.25 13.62
N GLU A 28 20.28 17.66 14.31
CA GLU A 28 21.33 16.85 13.71
C GLU A 28 20.78 15.48 13.29
N LEU A 29 19.92 14.87 14.13
CA LEU A 29 19.20 13.65 13.78
C LEU A 29 18.29 13.85 12.57
N MET A 30 17.57 14.97 12.49
CA MET A 30 16.73 15.29 11.34
C MET A 30 17.56 15.50 10.06
N ALA A 31 18.72 16.16 10.17
CA ALA A 31 19.62 16.37 9.04
C ALA A 31 20.20 15.04 8.53
N GLU A 32 20.68 14.18 9.42
CA GLU A 32 21.20 12.85 9.09
C GLU A 32 20.10 11.94 8.51
N GLU A 33 18.89 11.99 9.07
CA GLU A 33 17.73 11.28 8.54
C GLU A 33 17.43 11.71 7.10
N LEU A 34 17.44 13.00 6.80
CA LEU A 34 17.23 13.53 5.45
C LEU A 34 18.36 13.15 4.49
N GLU A 35 19.60 13.20 4.95
CA GLU A 35 20.80 12.87 4.16
C GLU A 35 20.85 11.38 3.80
N THR A 36 20.56 10.51 4.77
CA THR A 36 20.66 9.04 4.60
C THR A 36 19.40 8.40 4.04
N ARG A 37 18.26 9.11 4.03
CA ARG A 37 16.96 8.56 3.59
C ARG A 37 16.99 7.96 2.19
N PRO A 38 17.52 8.61 1.14
CA PRO A 38 17.54 8.01 -0.19
C PRO A 38 18.29 6.67 -0.25
N GLN A 39 19.41 6.57 0.47
CA GLN A 39 20.24 5.37 0.52
C GLN A 39 19.52 4.25 1.29
N ARG A 40 18.90 4.56 2.43
CA ARG A 40 18.11 3.58 3.21
C ARG A 40 16.89 3.10 2.43
N ILE A 41 16.21 3.98 1.71
CA ILE A 41 15.11 3.63 0.81
C ILE A 41 15.63 2.64 -0.25
N GLN A 42 16.70 2.97 -0.95
CA GLN A 42 17.30 2.11 -1.98
C GLN A 42 17.68 0.74 -1.41
N GLN A 43 18.33 0.70 -0.25
CA GLN A 43 18.73 -0.55 0.42
C GLN A 43 17.53 -1.41 0.81
N ALA A 44 16.47 -0.79 1.34
CA ALA A 44 15.24 -1.49 1.71
C ALA A 44 14.60 -2.16 0.49
N PHE A 45 14.50 -1.44 -0.63
CA PHE A 45 13.98 -2.00 -1.89
C PHE A 45 14.89 -3.10 -2.45
N GLN A 46 16.22 -2.95 -2.36
CA GLN A 46 17.16 -4.00 -2.78
C GLN A 46 17.04 -5.27 -1.94
N ALA A 47 16.79 -5.13 -0.64
CA ALA A 47 16.56 -6.26 0.25
C ALA A 47 15.24 -6.97 -0.10
N GLY A 48 14.15 -6.21 -0.26
CA GLY A 48 12.83 -6.76 -0.59
C GLY A 48 12.73 -7.35 -2.00
N ALA A 49 13.51 -6.86 -2.97
CA ALA A 49 13.59 -7.49 -4.30
C ALA A 49 14.22 -8.89 -4.27
N LYS A 50 15.09 -9.17 -3.28
CA LYS A 50 15.82 -10.44 -3.13
C LYS A 50 15.12 -11.45 -2.23
N SER A 51 14.12 -11.05 -1.46
CA SER A 51 13.46 -11.90 -0.47
C SER A 51 11.94 -11.80 -0.58
N ASP A 52 11.26 -12.92 -0.42
CA ASP A 52 9.80 -13.01 -0.33
C ASP A 52 9.30 -12.96 1.12
N PHE A 53 10.13 -12.57 2.10
CA PHE A 53 9.75 -12.50 3.52
C PHE A 53 8.46 -11.72 3.77
N SER A 54 8.25 -10.63 3.01
CA SER A 54 7.03 -9.80 3.08
C SER A 54 5.97 -10.17 2.02
N GLY A 55 6.12 -11.33 1.39
CA GLY A 55 5.26 -11.83 0.33
C GLY A 55 5.72 -11.46 -1.07
N LYS A 56 5.28 -12.26 -2.05
CA LYS A 56 5.65 -12.14 -3.46
C LYS A 56 5.25 -10.80 -4.08
N ASP A 57 4.11 -10.25 -3.67
CA ASP A 57 3.62 -8.94 -4.12
C ASP A 57 4.61 -7.82 -3.79
N ARG A 58 5.19 -7.85 -2.59
CA ARG A 58 6.20 -6.88 -2.18
C ARG A 58 7.46 -7.03 -3.00
N GLN A 59 7.92 -8.27 -3.18
CA GLN A 59 9.10 -8.56 -4.00
C GLN A 59 8.94 -8.02 -5.44
N ILE A 60 7.79 -8.26 -6.07
CA ILE A 60 7.48 -7.78 -7.42
C ILE A 60 7.48 -6.24 -7.48
N PHE A 61 6.83 -5.58 -6.52
CA PHE A 61 6.81 -4.13 -6.44
C PHE A 61 8.24 -3.56 -6.34
N ASP A 62 9.06 -4.16 -5.49
CA ASP A 62 10.43 -3.72 -5.25
C ASP A 62 11.31 -3.91 -6.50
N GLN A 63 11.13 -5.01 -7.24
CA GLN A 63 11.80 -5.23 -8.53
C GLN A 63 11.37 -4.20 -9.59
N MET A 64 10.07 -3.88 -9.68
CA MET A 64 9.58 -2.84 -10.61
C MET A 64 10.14 -1.46 -10.27
N TRP A 65 10.17 -1.11 -8.99
CA TRP A 65 10.73 0.16 -8.53
C TRP A 65 12.22 0.26 -8.86
N LEU A 66 12.99 -0.80 -8.59
CA LEU A 66 14.40 -0.85 -8.93
C LEU A 66 14.71 -1.00 -10.42
N ASN A 67 13.68 -1.13 -11.27
CA ASN A 67 13.82 -1.40 -12.71
C ASN A 67 14.60 -2.69 -13.01
N GLN A 68 14.33 -3.75 -12.25
CA GLN A 68 15.03 -5.03 -12.36
C GLN A 68 14.06 -6.10 -12.85
N ASN A 69 14.57 -6.99 -13.72
CA ASN A 69 13.85 -8.19 -14.21
C ASN A 69 12.43 -7.87 -14.72
N LEU A 70 12.25 -6.72 -15.37
CA LEU A 70 10.92 -6.25 -15.74
C LEU A 70 10.19 -7.24 -16.64
N ASN A 71 10.89 -7.96 -17.50
CA ASN A 71 10.26 -8.94 -18.40
C ASN A 71 9.68 -10.11 -17.62
N GLU A 72 10.45 -10.70 -16.71
CA GLU A 72 9.99 -11.81 -15.85
C GLU A 72 8.84 -11.35 -14.95
N VAL A 73 9.00 -10.19 -14.32
CA VAL A 73 8.04 -9.63 -13.39
C VAL A 73 6.71 -9.28 -14.09
N ASN A 74 6.75 -8.69 -15.28
CA ASN A 74 5.55 -8.40 -16.06
C ASN A 74 4.84 -9.68 -16.50
N LYS A 75 5.59 -10.72 -16.90
CA LYS A 75 5.01 -12.02 -17.25
C LYS A 75 4.29 -12.63 -16.06
N GLU A 76 4.90 -12.58 -14.87
CA GLU A 76 4.30 -13.08 -13.64
C GLU A 76 3.01 -12.32 -13.28
N LEU A 77 3.06 -10.98 -13.29
CA LEU A 77 1.87 -10.16 -13.03
C LEU A 77 0.75 -10.41 -14.03
N THR A 78 1.06 -10.56 -15.33
CA THR A 78 0.04 -10.86 -16.34
C THR A 78 -0.66 -12.18 -16.03
N ILE A 79 0.09 -13.22 -15.67
CA ILE A 79 -0.47 -14.53 -15.29
C ILE A 79 -1.37 -14.37 -14.05
N ASP A 80 -0.88 -13.72 -13.00
CA ASP A 80 -1.64 -13.48 -11.77
C ASP A 80 -2.95 -12.73 -12.05
N PHE A 81 -2.89 -11.66 -12.85
CA PHE A 81 -4.08 -10.88 -13.19
C PHE A 81 -5.08 -11.65 -14.06
N GLN A 82 -4.60 -12.50 -14.96
CA GLN A 82 -5.45 -13.39 -15.75
C GLN A 82 -6.15 -14.44 -14.88
N ILE A 83 -5.44 -15.03 -13.92
CA ILE A 83 -6.03 -15.96 -12.94
C ILE A 83 -7.13 -15.24 -12.14
N GLU A 84 -6.86 -14.03 -11.64
CA GLU A 84 -7.87 -13.25 -10.91
C GLU A 84 -9.08 -12.91 -11.78
N LEU A 85 -8.87 -12.54 -13.05
CA LEU A 85 -9.95 -12.30 -14.02
C LEU A 85 -10.80 -13.55 -14.26
N ALA A 86 -10.17 -14.71 -14.42
CA ALA A 86 -10.87 -15.98 -14.61
C ALA A 86 -11.72 -16.33 -13.38
N ASN A 87 -11.16 -16.15 -12.17
CA ASN A 87 -11.89 -16.38 -10.92
C ASN A 87 -13.10 -15.44 -10.76
N LEU A 88 -12.96 -14.18 -11.20
CA LEU A 88 -14.07 -13.21 -11.21
C LEU A 88 -15.19 -13.65 -12.16
N ALA A 89 -14.83 -14.11 -13.36
CA ALA A 89 -15.79 -14.60 -14.34
C ALA A 89 -16.52 -15.87 -13.84
N GLU A 90 -15.79 -16.81 -13.23
CA GLU A 90 -16.37 -18.03 -12.67
C GLU A 90 -17.35 -17.72 -11.52
N CYS A 91 -17.02 -16.76 -10.65
CA CYS A 91 -17.94 -16.34 -9.60
C CYS A 91 -19.23 -15.74 -10.18
N GLU A 92 -19.12 -14.91 -11.23
CA GLU A 92 -20.28 -14.34 -11.93
C GLU A 92 -21.16 -15.43 -12.56
N GLU A 93 -20.56 -16.39 -13.27
CA GLU A 93 -21.28 -17.50 -13.90
C GLU A 93 -22.04 -18.36 -12.88
N LYS A 94 -21.43 -18.61 -11.71
CA LYS A 94 -22.04 -19.39 -10.63
C LYS A 94 -23.03 -18.59 -9.79
N GLY A 95 -23.28 -17.31 -10.10
CA GLY A 95 -24.12 -16.42 -9.30
C GLY A 95 -23.59 -16.19 -7.88
N ILE A 96 -22.31 -16.47 -7.63
CA ILE A 96 -21.66 -16.24 -6.34
C ILE A 96 -21.43 -14.74 -6.24
N GLN A 97 -22.06 -14.10 -5.26
CA GLN A 97 -21.82 -12.69 -5.03
C GLN A 97 -20.32 -12.48 -4.76
N PRO A 98 -19.67 -11.55 -5.48
CA PRO A 98 -18.24 -11.22 -5.28
C PRO A 98 -17.89 -10.87 -3.82
N GLY A 99 -18.92 -10.52 -3.03
CA GLY A 99 -18.95 -10.25 -1.59
C GLY A 99 -18.04 -11.12 -0.74
N GLN A 100 -17.98 -12.42 -1.02
CA GLN A 100 -17.40 -13.39 -0.07
C GLN A 100 -16.00 -13.90 -0.42
N SER A 101 -15.56 -13.84 -1.68
CA SER A 101 -14.20 -14.28 -2.06
C SER A 101 -13.36 -13.21 -2.77
N LEU A 102 -13.98 -12.13 -3.26
CA LEU A 102 -13.33 -11.17 -4.16
C LEU A 102 -13.13 -9.80 -3.52
N TYR A 103 -13.81 -9.46 -2.43
CA TYR A 103 -13.50 -8.24 -1.68
C TYR A 103 -12.29 -8.47 -0.78
N SER A 104 -11.15 -7.94 -1.20
CA SER A 104 -9.97 -7.83 -0.34
C SER A 104 -9.65 -6.37 -0.12
N LEU A 105 -9.49 -6.01 1.15
CA LEU A 105 -9.02 -4.69 1.61
C LEU A 105 -7.69 -4.30 0.96
N TRP A 106 -6.91 -5.28 0.50
CA TRP A 106 -5.57 -5.07 -0.01
C TRP A 106 -5.47 -5.20 -1.52
N ARG A 107 -6.42 -5.87 -2.18
CA ARG A 107 -6.31 -6.15 -3.62
C ARG A 107 -6.52 -4.92 -4.50
N ASN A 108 -7.62 -4.19 -4.34
CA ASN A 108 -7.84 -2.99 -5.18
C ASN A 108 -6.77 -1.92 -4.95
N PRO A 109 -6.36 -1.58 -3.70
CA PRO A 109 -5.27 -0.63 -3.48
C PRO A 109 -3.96 -1.07 -4.11
N ARG A 110 -3.62 -2.38 -4.03
CA ARG A 110 -2.44 -2.94 -4.70
C ARG A 110 -2.49 -2.65 -6.20
N LEU A 111 -3.56 -3.06 -6.89
CA LEU A 111 -3.70 -2.91 -8.34
C LEU A 111 -3.62 -1.43 -8.77
N ILE A 112 -4.28 -0.54 -8.03
CA ILE A 112 -4.23 0.92 -8.25
C ILE A 112 -2.81 1.44 -8.05
N THR A 113 -2.10 0.96 -7.00
CA THR A 113 -0.72 1.35 -6.74
C THR A 113 0.19 0.94 -7.90
N PHE A 114 0.07 -0.28 -8.41
CA PHE A 114 0.82 -0.72 -9.59
C PHE A 114 0.54 0.17 -10.81
N TYR A 115 -0.73 0.48 -11.09
CA TYR A 115 -1.08 1.34 -12.22
C TYR A 115 -0.51 2.76 -12.07
N ASN A 116 -0.71 3.38 -10.91
CA ASN A 116 -0.29 4.75 -10.65
C ASN A 116 1.23 4.92 -10.59
N TRP A 117 1.96 3.91 -10.11
CA TRP A 117 3.42 3.99 -9.99
C TRP A 117 4.12 3.55 -11.27
N PHE A 118 3.63 2.52 -11.96
CA PHE A 118 4.38 1.81 -13.00
C PHE A 118 3.77 1.86 -14.40
N GLY A 119 2.52 2.31 -14.53
CA GLY A 119 1.81 2.38 -15.81
C GLY A 119 2.45 3.36 -16.80
N SER A 120 2.08 3.25 -18.07
CA SER A 120 2.56 4.11 -19.16
C SER A 120 2.34 5.62 -18.90
N LYS A 121 1.29 5.96 -18.13
CA LYS A 121 0.93 7.33 -17.76
C LYS A 121 1.37 7.76 -16.36
N SER A 122 2.16 6.95 -15.67
CA SER A 122 2.65 7.27 -14.32
C SER A 122 3.56 8.50 -14.31
N THR A 123 3.40 9.36 -13.30
CA THR A 123 4.31 10.48 -13.04
C THR A 123 5.52 10.08 -12.20
N GLN A 124 5.49 8.90 -11.57
CA GLN A 124 6.54 8.43 -10.66
C GLN A 124 7.59 7.60 -11.41
N MET A 125 7.17 6.48 -12.02
CA MET A 125 8.03 5.56 -12.77
C MET A 125 7.31 5.05 -14.03
N PRO A 126 7.21 5.88 -15.08
CA PRO A 126 6.50 5.48 -16.30
C PRO A 126 7.13 4.28 -17.00
N ASN A 127 6.29 3.52 -17.71
CA ASN A 127 6.70 2.44 -18.61
C ASN A 127 7.43 1.25 -17.95
N ARG A 128 7.09 0.95 -16.69
CA ARG A 128 7.57 -0.27 -15.99
C ARG A 128 6.64 -1.46 -16.21
N LEU A 129 5.36 -1.20 -16.47
CA LEU A 129 4.42 -2.18 -16.99
C LEU A 129 4.58 -2.33 -18.50
N THR A 130 4.60 -3.56 -19.01
CA THR A 130 4.47 -3.80 -20.46
C THR A 130 3.05 -3.46 -20.91
N PRO A 131 2.82 -3.13 -22.20
CA PRO A 131 1.48 -2.84 -22.70
C PRO A 131 0.47 -3.98 -22.50
N GLU A 132 0.93 -5.24 -22.48
CA GLU A 132 0.08 -6.40 -22.20
C GLU A 132 -0.32 -6.46 -20.72
N THR A 133 0.65 -6.34 -19.81
CA THR A 133 0.43 -6.35 -18.36
C THR A 133 -0.46 -5.19 -17.93
N GLU A 134 -0.20 -3.98 -18.44
CA GLU A 134 -1.01 -2.79 -18.12
C GLU A 134 -2.46 -2.94 -18.59
N ARG A 135 -2.68 -3.50 -19.79
CA ARG A 135 -4.03 -3.78 -20.30
C ARG A 135 -4.76 -4.81 -19.44
N THR A 136 -4.07 -5.87 -19.04
CA THR A 136 -4.64 -6.93 -18.19
C THR A 136 -4.97 -6.38 -16.79
N LEU A 137 -4.09 -5.56 -16.22
CA LEU A 137 -4.31 -4.85 -14.96
C LEU A 137 -5.56 -3.95 -15.03
N LEU A 138 -5.70 -3.16 -16.10
CA LEU A 138 -6.86 -2.28 -16.30
C LEU A 138 -8.16 -3.07 -16.47
N ALA A 139 -8.13 -4.19 -17.20
CA ALA A 139 -9.27 -5.08 -17.33
C ALA A 139 -9.68 -5.68 -15.98
N LEU A 140 -8.70 -6.08 -15.17
CA LEU A 140 -8.94 -6.59 -13.81
C LEU A 140 -9.53 -5.51 -12.89
N LEU A 141 -8.94 -4.31 -12.89
CA LEU A 141 -9.47 -3.16 -12.14
C LEU A 141 -10.92 -2.89 -12.50
N TRP A 142 -11.24 -2.82 -13.81
CA TRP A 142 -12.60 -2.63 -14.29
C TRP A 142 -13.54 -3.75 -13.84
N ALA A 143 -13.16 -5.02 -14.01
CA ALA A 143 -13.98 -6.15 -13.59
C ALA A 143 -14.31 -6.10 -12.09
N ARG A 144 -13.35 -5.66 -11.27
CA ARG A 144 -13.51 -5.53 -9.81
C ARG A 144 -14.31 -4.31 -9.37
N THR A 145 -14.44 -3.27 -10.21
CA THR A 145 -15.13 -2.02 -9.87
C THR A 145 -16.38 -1.73 -10.70
N ARG A 146 -16.70 -2.53 -11.73
CA ARG A 146 -17.82 -2.28 -12.67
C ARG A 146 -19.19 -2.11 -11.99
N TYR A 147 -19.44 -2.83 -10.90
CA TYR A 147 -20.70 -2.74 -10.15
C TYR A 147 -20.71 -1.58 -9.16
N LYS A 148 -19.56 -0.94 -8.90
CA LYS A 148 -19.40 0.25 -8.06
C LYS A 148 -19.48 1.54 -8.88
N ASN A 149 -20.31 1.59 -9.92
CA ASN A 149 -20.60 2.81 -10.67
C ASN A 149 -21.46 3.76 -9.81
N ASP A 150 -20.83 4.29 -8.77
CA ASP A 150 -21.46 4.78 -7.54
C ASP A 150 -21.30 6.30 -7.43
N ILE A 151 -21.69 7.02 -8.49
CA ILE A 151 -21.94 8.47 -8.45
C ILE A 151 -22.87 8.83 -7.27
N SER A 152 -23.68 7.88 -6.81
CA SER A 152 -24.57 8.01 -5.66
C SER A 152 -23.83 8.05 -4.31
N VAL A 153 -22.78 7.24 -4.12
CA VAL A 153 -21.99 7.21 -2.88
C VAL A 153 -20.91 8.29 -2.86
N ALA A 154 -20.36 8.67 -4.02
CA ALA A 154 -19.45 9.82 -4.14
C ALA A 154 -20.08 11.16 -3.72
N LYS A 155 -21.43 11.25 -3.73
CA LYS A 155 -22.19 12.45 -3.33
C LYS A 155 -22.64 12.45 -1.86
N LYS A 156 -22.40 11.38 -1.10
CA LYS A 156 -22.84 11.25 0.30
C LYS A 156 -21.70 11.57 1.27
N SER A 157 -22.02 12.33 2.32
CA SER A 157 -21.07 12.67 3.39
C SER A 157 -20.61 11.41 4.13
N THR A 158 -19.30 11.24 4.27
CA THR A 158 -18.64 10.08 4.90
C THR A 158 -19.02 9.82 6.36
N TRP A 159 -19.68 10.78 7.02
CA TRP A 159 -20.09 10.62 8.41
C TRP A 159 -21.30 9.69 8.61
N TRP A 160 -22.01 9.32 7.52
CA TRP A 160 -23.19 8.46 7.60
C TRP A 160 -22.88 6.96 7.56
N ILE A 161 -21.61 6.56 7.36
CA ILE A 161 -21.17 5.16 7.30
C ILE A 161 -20.31 4.86 8.53
N ALA A 162 -20.77 5.29 9.71
CA ALA A 162 -20.03 5.10 10.96
C ALA A 162 -20.04 3.62 11.37
N GLY A 163 -18.87 2.98 11.35
CA GLY A 163 -18.66 1.68 11.96
C GLY A 163 -17.21 1.21 12.06
N SER A 164 -16.30 1.66 11.19
CA SER A 164 -14.85 1.46 11.38
C SER A 164 -14.05 2.28 10.38
N GLU A 165 -13.12 3.07 10.92
CA GLU A 165 -12.24 4.02 10.23
C GLU A 165 -11.49 3.44 9.01
N ASN A 166 -11.24 2.13 9.01
CA ASN A 166 -10.64 1.41 7.88
C ASN A 166 -11.59 1.23 6.68
N HIS A 167 -12.90 1.14 6.89
CA HIS A 167 -13.87 0.94 5.81
C HIS A 167 -14.22 2.25 5.08
N ASP A 168 -14.17 3.38 5.79
CA ASP A 168 -14.39 4.71 5.19
C ASP A 168 -13.20 5.13 4.33
N LEU A 169 -11.97 4.87 4.80
CA LEU A 169 -10.76 5.04 4.01
C LEU A 169 -10.75 4.09 2.80
N ASN A 170 -11.20 2.85 2.94
CA ASN A 170 -11.35 1.91 1.82
C ASN A 170 -12.37 2.43 0.78
N THR A 171 -13.50 2.96 1.23
CA THR A 171 -14.52 3.52 0.34
C THR A 171 -14.00 4.73 -0.44
N LYS A 172 -13.03 5.48 0.09
CA LYS A 172 -12.35 6.54 -0.67
C LYS A 172 -11.16 6.01 -1.48
N ALA A 173 -10.22 5.30 -0.88
CA ALA A 173 -8.98 4.85 -1.50
C ALA A 173 -9.18 3.77 -2.58
N CYS A 174 -10.25 2.97 -2.51
CA CYS A 174 -10.57 1.97 -3.53
C CYS A 174 -11.58 2.45 -4.58
N ASN A 175 -12.14 3.66 -4.42
CA ASN A 175 -13.16 4.22 -5.32
C ASN A 175 -12.84 5.66 -5.80
N LEU A 176 -11.66 6.20 -5.49
CA LEU A 176 -11.11 7.44 -6.08
C LEU A 176 -10.15 7.11 -7.22
#